data_AF-A0A7X6PYM9-F1
#
_entry.id   AF-A0A7X6PYM9-F1
#
_cell.length_a   1.000
_cell.length_b   1.000
_cell.length_c   1.000
_cell.angle_alpha   90.00
_cell.angle_beta   90.00
_cell.angle_gamma   90.00
#
_symmetry.space_group_name_H-M   'P 1'
#
loop_
_entity.id
_entity.type
_entity.pdbx_description
1 polymer ?
#
loop_
_entity_poly.entity_id
_entity_poly.type
_entity_poly.pdbx_seq_one_letter_code
_entity_poly.pdbx_strand_id
1 'polypeptide(L)'
;MPTKLLSLKEKLFFKIQSYPENQALLIVSVNYPGAQKLNGLSLFVFYEYLKTFDFKMDEIMFNELGPVGIKLVDDAYQSKREAIAFESYHPLGRLLDIDVFDKGKMLDREAFNVPQRACLICGGDAKTCIVSKRHTFQEVKAAFEIMVIDYCKKDIGRQVSFAMVMEVSVHPSFGLVNPLNKGIHEDMDIIMFLRVIDALAPYFKAVATISTKQSLVSYFDALREHGIVMENIMFQITQGVNTHKGFIFLMLIVLGAMHYDPECELTEAIQAMAQFVKADFDKDPTSAGLYWYQKAGIAGVRGQVLSGLEALIKLK
;
A
#
# COMPACT_ATOMS: atom_id res chain seq x y z
N MET A 1 -42.98 -3.19 0.34
CA MET A 1 -42.17 -4.18 -0.38
C MET A 1 -40.75 -4.06 0.12
N PRO A 2 -40.11 -5.11 0.66
CA PRO A 2 -38.71 -5.02 1.06
C PRO A 2 -37.87 -4.88 -0.21
N THR A 3 -37.18 -3.75 -0.35
CA THR A 3 -36.25 -3.46 -1.43
C THR A 3 -35.21 -4.58 -1.44
N LYS A 4 -35.21 -5.40 -2.49
CA LYS A 4 -34.25 -6.50 -2.65
C LYS A 4 -32.84 -5.89 -2.60
N LEU A 5 -32.11 -6.12 -1.51
CA LEU A 5 -30.77 -5.56 -1.33
C LEU A 5 -29.89 -6.15 -2.44
N LEU A 6 -29.52 -5.32 -3.42
CA LEU A 6 -28.66 -5.74 -4.51
C LEU A 6 -27.32 -6.25 -3.95
N SER A 7 -26.84 -7.38 -4.46
CA SER A 7 -25.50 -7.86 -4.20
C SER A 7 -24.45 -6.82 -4.65
N LEU A 8 -23.26 -6.84 -4.05
CA LEU A 8 -22.18 -5.92 -4.45
C LEU A 8 -21.82 -6.05 -5.94
N LYS A 9 -21.94 -7.26 -6.52
CA LYS A 9 -21.73 -7.50 -7.95
C LYS A 9 -22.80 -6.84 -8.81
N GLU A 10 -24.07 -6.92 -8.40
CA GLU A 10 -25.16 -6.21 -9.10
C GLU A 10 -24.99 -4.70 -8.99
N LYS A 11 -24.58 -4.18 -7.83
CA LYS A 11 -24.28 -2.75 -7.67
C LYS A 11 -23.18 -2.29 -8.62
N LEU A 12 -22.08 -3.06 -8.71
CA LEU A 12 -21.01 -2.78 -9.66
C LEU A 12 -21.51 -2.84 -11.11
N PHE A 13 -22.32 -3.84 -11.46
CA PHE A 13 -22.93 -3.95 -12.79
C PHE A 13 -23.78 -2.72 -13.13
N PHE A 14 -24.73 -2.33 -12.27
CA PHE A 14 -25.55 -1.14 -12.50
C PHE A 14 -24.72 0.14 -12.55
N LYS A 15 -23.63 0.19 -11.80
CA LYS A 15 -22.70 1.31 -11.84
C LYS A 15 -22.00 1.41 -13.19
N ILE A 16 -21.53 0.30 -13.76
CA ILE A 16 -20.95 0.26 -15.11
C ILE A 16 -21.97 0.73 -16.15
N GLN A 17 -23.22 0.27 -16.03
CA GLN A 17 -24.33 0.66 -16.91
C GLN A 17 -24.75 2.14 -16.75
N SER A 18 -24.34 2.81 -15.66
CA SER A 18 -24.64 4.23 -15.46
C SER A 18 -23.73 5.17 -16.28
N TYR A 19 -22.62 4.66 -16.79
CA TYR A 19 -21.75 5.41 -17.68
C TYR A 19 -22.31 5.45 -19.11
N PRO A 20 -22.11 6.56 -19.86
CA PRO A 20 -22.61 6.70 -21.23
C PRO A 20 -22.17 5.56 -22.16
N GLU A 21 -23.10 5.00 -22.94
CA GLU A 21 -22.82 3.92 -23.91
C GLU A 21 -21.87 4.31 -25.04
N ASN A 22 -21.51 5.59 -25.20
CA ASN A 22 -20.55 6.03 -26.19
C ASN A 22 -19.12 6.16 -25.64
N GLN A 23 -18.91 5.89 -24.35
CA GLN A 23 -17.61 5.98 -23.70
C GLN A 23 -17.00 4.60 -23.47
N ALA A 24 -15.67 4.56 -23.49
CA ALA A 24 -14.92 3.37 -23.11
C ALA A 24 -14.54 3.44 -21.63
N LEU A 25 -14.57 2.28 -20.97
CA LEU A 25 -14.35 2.16 -19.54
C LEU A 25 -13.28 1.12 -19.27
N LEU A 26 -12.31 1.47 -18.44
CA LEU A 26 -11.39 0.53 -17.82
C LEU A 26 -11.84 0.28 -16.39
N ILE A 27 -11.88 -0.99 -16.01
CA ILE A 27 -12.21 -1.44 -14.66
C ILE A 27 -11.09 -2.34 -14.20
N VAL A 28 -10.56 -2.04 -13.03
CA VAL A 28 -9.56 -2.87 -12.37
C VAL A 28 -10.08 -3.36 -11.03
N SER A 29 -9.92 -4.66 -10.78
CA SER A 29 -10.14 -5.25 -9.46
C SER A 29 -9.06 -6.25 -9.12
N VAL A 30 -8.93 -6.61 -7.84
CA VAL A 30 -7.94 -7.59 -7.40
C VAL A 30 -8.56 -8.98 -7.36
N ASN A 31 -7.91 -9.93 -8.03
CA ASN A 31 -8.32 -11.33 -8.05
C ASN A 31 -7.87 -12.09 -6.79
N TYR A 32 -8.18 -11.55 -5.62
CA TYR A 32 -7.89 -12.19 -4.34
C TYR A 32 -8.85 -13.39 -4.13
N PRO A 33 -8.36 -14.56 -3.67
CA PRO A 33 -9.23 -15.72 -3.43
C PRO A 33 -10.20 -15.47 -2.28
N GLY A 34 -11.41 -16.04 -2.38
CA GLY A 34 -12.40 -16.04 -1.28
C GLY A 34 -13.43 -14.90 -1.34
N ALA A 35 -14.24 -14.81 -0.28
CA ALA A 35 -15.36 -13.88 -0.19
C ALA A 35 -14.96 -12.49 0.35
N GLN A 36 -14.01 -12.44 1.29
CA GLN A 36 -13.49 -11.19 1.86
C GLN A 36 -12.20 -10.80 1.14
N LYS A 37 -12.35 -10.06 0.05
CA LYS A 37 -11.24 -9.71 -0.83
C LYS A 37 -10.53 -8.42 -0.44
N LEU A 38 -11.11 -7.62 0.46
CA LEU A 38 -10.47 -6.41 1.00
C LEU A 38 -9.60 -6.77 2.20
N ASN A 39 -8.29 -6.66 2.00
CA ASN A 39 -7.24 -6.85 3.00
C ASN A 39 -5.96 -6.12 2.54
N GLY A 40 -4.94 -6.05 3.40
CA GLY A 40 -3.70 -5.33 3.08
C GLY A 40 -2.96 -5.85 1.84
N LEU A 41 -2.97 -7.15 1.57
CA LEU A 41 -2.34 -7.71 0.35
C LEU A 41 -3.06 -7.25 -0.91
N SER A 42 -4.40 -7.32 -0.90
CA SER A 42 -5.21 -6.85 -2.03
C SER A 42 -5.05 -5.33 -2.23
N LEU A 43 -4.99 -4.56 -1.14
CA LEU A 43 -4.80 -3.12 -1.20
C LEU A 43 -3.43 -2.78 -1.79
N PHE A 44 -2.39 -3.53 -1.41
CA PHE A 44 -1.04 -3.33 -1.95
C PHE A 44 -0.95 -3.66 -3.45
N VAL A 45 -1.56 -4.77 -3.90
CA VAL A 45 -1.64 -5.11 -5.33
C VAL A 45 -2.37 -4.02 -6.12
N PHE A 46 -3.47 -3.51 -5.58
CA PHE A 46 -4.21 -2.42 -6.20
C PHE A 46 -3.44 -1.10 -6.21
N TYR A 47 -2.77 -0.76 -5.10
CA TYR A 47 -1.88 0.39 -4.97
C TYR A 47 -0.80 0.39 -6.06
N GLU A 48 -0.14 -0.75 -6.29
CA GLU A 48 0.87 -0.87 -7.35
C GLU A 48 0.29 -0.63 -8.74
N TYR A 49 -0.96 -0.99 -8.98
CA TYR A 49 -1.64 -0.65 -10.22
C TYR A 49 -2.02 0.83 -10.33
N LEU A 50 -2.53 1.44 -9.25
CA LEU A 50 -2.94 2.86 -9.24
C LEU A 50 -1.81 3.81 -9.64
N LYS A 51 -0.56 3.45 -9.35
CA LYS A 51 0.64 4.21 -9.76
C LYS A 51 0.72 4.43 -11.28
N THR A 52 0.23 3.48 -12.08
CA THR A 52 0.21 3.61 -13.55
C THR A 52 -0.67 4.76 -14.05
N PHE A 53 -1.62 5.19 -13.21
CA PHE A 53 -2.53 6.30 -13.48
C PHE A 53 -2.26 7.52 -12.60
N ASP A 54 -1.12 7.59 -11.89
CA ASP A 54 -0.86 8.67 -10.91
C ASP A 54 -2.03 8.84 -9.93
N PHE A 55 -2.62 7.71 -9.52
CA PHE A 55 -3.79 7.64 -8.64
C PHE A 55 -5.06 8.33 -9.18
N LYS A 56 -5.09 8.71 -10.47
CA LYS A 56 -6.22 9.36 -11.14
C LYS A 56 -7.15 8.32 -11.75
N MET A 57 -8.08 7.83 -10.94
CA MET A 57 -9.26 7.09 -11.37
C MET A 57 -10.49 7.98 -11.25
N ASP A 58 -11.49 7.78 -12.11
CA ASP A 58 -12.77 8.50 -11.99
C ASP A 58 -13.52 8.05 -10.74
N GLU A 59 -13.34 6.79 -10.35
CA GLU A 59 -13.90 6.26 -9.10
C GLU A 59 -13.05 5.16 -8.51
N ILE A 60 -12.94 5.17 -7.18
CA ILE A 60 -12.30 4.11 -6.40
C ILE A 60 -13.26 3.68 -5.31
N MET A 61 -13.51 2.37 -5.21
CA MET A 61 -14.39 1.78 -4.22
C MET A 61 -13.64 0.71 -3.44
N PHE A 62 -13.88 0.67 -2.13
CA PHE A 62 -13.40 -0.39 -1.25
C PHE A 62 -14.60 -1.05 -0.59
N ASN A 63 -14.78 -2.35 -0.84
CA ASN A 63 -15.88 -3.13 -0.28
C ASN A 63 -15.47 -4.60 -0.12
N GLU A 64 -16.39 -5.49 0.24
CA GLU A 64 -16.08 -6.92 0.47
C GLU A 64 -15.50 -7.62 -0.78
N LEU A 65 -15.79 -7.11 -1.99
CA LEU A 65 -15.20 -7.58 -3.25
C LEU A 65 -13.75 -7.12 -3.47
N GLY A 66 -13.20 -6.34 -2.53
CA GLY A 66 -11.85 -5.79 -2.61
C GLY A 66 -11.84 -4.35 -3.10
N PRO A 67 -10.64 -3.82 -3.38
CA PRO A 67 -10.50 -2.54 -4.05
C PRO A 67 -10.88 -2.65 -5.53
N VAL A 68 -11.65 -1.68 -6.02
CA VAL A 68 -12.08 -1.56 -7.41
C VAL A 68 -11.83 -0.14 -7.90
N GLY A 69 -11.24 0.00 -9.08
CA GLY A 69 -11.04 1.28 -9.76
C GLY A 69 -11.80 1.31 -11.09
N ILE A 70 -12.44 2.43 -11.38
CA ILE A 70 -13.10 2.69 -12.66
C ILE A 70 -12.49 3.94 -13.29
N LYS A 71 -12.19 3.86 -14.58
CA LYS A 71 -11.65 4.97 -15.35
C LYS A 71 -12.30 5.08 -16.72
N LEU A 72 -12.66 6.29 -17.12
CA LEU A 72 -13.00 6.61 -18.50
C LEU A 72 -11.73 6.68 -19.35
N VAL A 73 -11.75 6.01 -20.49
CA VAL A 73 -10.61 5.96 -21.42
C VAL A 73 -11.04 6.40 -22.80
N ASP A 74 -10.13 7.04 -23.54
CA ASP A 74 -10.42 7.57 -24.87
C ASP A 74 -10.36 6.47 -25.94
N ASP A 75 -9.44 5.51 -25.80
CA ASP A 75 -9.25 4.40 -26.74
C ASP A 75 -9.33 3.05 -26.01
N ALA A 76 -10.49 2.39 -26.15
CA ALA A 76 -10.75 1.09 -25.55
C ALA A 76 -9.75 0.01 -25.99
N TYR A 77 -9.35 0.00 -27.27
CA TYR A 77 -8.48 -1.03 -27.81
C TYR A 77 -7.05 -0.83 -27.33
N GLN A 78 -6.56 0.40 -27.30
CA GLN A 78 -5.26 0.72 -26.74
C GLN A 78 -5.21 0.41 -25.24
N SER A 79 -6.21 0.86 -24.46
CA SER A 79 -6.29 0.53 -23.03
C SER A 79 -6.38 -0.97 -22.79
N LYS A 80 -7.05 -1.74 -23.66
CA LYS A 80 -7.08 -3.21 -23.54
C LYS A 80 -5.71 -3.83 -23.80
N ARG A 81 -4.92 -3.32 -24.76
CA ARG A 81 -3.54 -3.78 -24.97
C ARG A 81 -2.67 -3.50 -23.75
N GLU A 82 -2.77 -2.31 -23.16
CA GLU A 82 -2.03 -1.92 -21.96
C GLU A 82 -2.41 -2.77 -20.75
N ALA A 83 -3.71 -3.02 -20.56
CA ALA A 83 -4.23 -3.93 -19.54
C ALA A 83 -3.64 -5.34 -19.68
N ILE A 84 -3.67 -5.90 -20.89
CA ILE A 84 -3.09 -7.22 -21.18
C ILE A 84 -1.57 -7.23 -20.93
N ALA A 85 -0.86 -6.17 -21.34
CA ALA A 85 0.57 -6.05 -21.12
C ALA A 85 0.89 -6.00 -19.62
N PHE A 86 0.13 -5.23 -18.83
CA PHE A 86 0.32 -5.18 -17.38
C PHE A 86 0.11 -6.57 -16.75
N GLU A 87 -0.98 -7.26 -17.09
CA GLU A 87 -1.28 -8.59 -16.55
C GLU A 87 -0.21 -9.63 -16.88
N SER A 88 0.44 -9.47 -18.03
CA SER A 88 1.39 -10.44 -18.58
C SER A 88 2.83 -10.19 -18.13
N TYR A 89 3.23 -8.92 -17.96
CA TYR A 89 4.62 -8.54 -17.69
C TYR A 89 4.86 -7.99 -16.29
N HIS A 90 3.86 -7.36 -15.65
CA HIS A 90 4.03 -6.89 -14.28
C HIS A 90 4.07 -8.10 -13.33
N PRO A 91 5.01 -8.16 -12.35
CA PRO A 91 5.11 -9.31 -11.44
C PRO A 91 3.82 -9.59 -10.64
N LEU A 92 3.04 -8.54 -10.36
CA LEU A 92 1.73 -8.65 -9.69
C LEU A 92 0.55 -8.65 -10.67
N GLY A 93 0.79 -8.53 -11.98
CA GLY A 93 -0.25 -8.39 -13.00
C GLY A 93 -1.26 -9.54 -12.99
N ARG A 94 -0.80 -10.77 -12.73
CA ARG A 94 -1.67 -11.96 -12.63
C ARG A 94 -2.63 -11.95 -11.43
N LEU A 95 -2.41 -11.06 -10.47
CA LEU A 95 -3.24 -10.87 -9.29
C LEU A 95 -4.36 -9.85 -9.52
N LEU A 96 -4.41 -9.23 -10.70
CA LEU A 96 -5.41 -8.25 -11.09
C LEU A 96 -6.36 -8.82 -12.15
N ASP A 97 -7.53 -8.21 -12.20
CA ASP A 97 -8.53 -8.38 -13.24
C ASP A 97 -8.77 -7.01 -13.87
N ILE A 98 -8.26 -6.82 -15.10
CA ILE A 98 -8.37 -5.54 -15.82
C ILE A 98 -9.26 -5.73 -17.05
N ASP A 99 -10.49 -5.26 -16.92
CA ASP A 99 -11.50 -5.30 -17.96
C ASP A 99 -11.63 -3.95 -18.66
N VAL A 100 -11.83 -3.99 -19.97
CA VAL A 100 -12.09 -2.78 -20.77
C VAL A 100 -13.37 -2.98 -21.53
N PHE A 101 -14.26 -2.01 -21.45
CA PHE A 101 -15.53 -1.98 -22.15
C PHE A 101 -15.46 -0.93 -23.26
N ASP A 102 -15.93 -1.29 -24.45
CA ASP A 102 -16.21 -0.37 -25.54
C ASP A 102 -17.70 -0.41 -25.84
N LYS A 103 -18.34 0.75 -25.78
CA LYS A 103 -19.78 0.91 -26.02
C LYS A 103 -20.68 -0.09 -25.27
N GLY A 104 -20.43 -0.22 -23.97
CA GLY A 104 -21.16 -1.13 -23.08
C GLY A 104 -20.83 -2.63 -23.26
N LYS A 105 -19.92 -2.99 -24.17
CA LYS A 105 -19.49 -4.37 -24.39
C LYS A 105 -18.06 -4.59 -23.89
N MET A 106 -17.86 -5.62 -23.09
CA MET A 106 -16.53 -6.02 -22.63
C MET A 106 -15.68 -6.51 -23.81
N LEU A 107 -14.45 -6.04 -23.91
CA LEU A 107 -13.49 -6.50 -24.91
C LEU A 107 -12.86 -7.83 -24.45
N ASP A 108 -13.11 -8.89 -25.22
CA ASP A 108 -12.59 -10.22 -24.95
C ASP A 108 -11.09 -10.34 -25.27
N ARG A 109 -10.38 -11.20 -24.52
CA ARG A 109 -8.96 -11.50 -24.75
C ARG A 109 -8.71 -12.18 -26.11
N GLU A 110 -9.68 -12.97 -26.58
CA GLU A 110 -9.59 -13.75 -27.81
C GLU A 110 -9.47 -12.84 -29.05
N ALA A 111 -10.13 -11.67 -29.02
CA ALA A 111 -10.02 -10.66 -30.06
C ALA A 111 -8.60 -10.08 -30.22
N PHE A 112 -7.70 -10.33 -29.25
CA PHE A 112 -6.32 -9.87 -29.25
C PHE A 112 -5.31 -11.01 -29.42
N ASN A 113 -5.75 -12.23 -29.76
CA ASN A 113 -4.91 -13.43 -29.93
C ASN A 113 -4.06 -13.77 -28.68
N VAL A 114 -4.59 -13.51 -27.48
CA VAL A 114 -3.90 -13.78 -26.22
C VAL A 114 -4.52 -14.99 -25.53
N PRO A 115 -3.71 -15.91 -24.96
CA PRO A 115 -4.25 -17.06 -24.25
C PRO A 115 -5.08 -16.65 -23.03
N GLN A 116 -5.98 -17.55 -22.62
CA GLN A 116 -6.74 -17.43 -21.38
C GLN A 116 -5.79 -17.41 -20.17
N ARG A 117 -6.25 -16.82 -19.05
CA ARG A 117 -5.39 -16.67 -17.85
C ARG A 117 -4.94 -18.04 -17.32
N ALA A 118 -3.64 -18.17 -17.15
CA ALA A 118 -3.03 -19.32 -16.52
C ALA A 118 -3.34 -19.35 -15.01
N CYS A 119 -3.63 -20.54 -14.48
CA CYS A 119 -3.82 -20.83 -13.07
C CYS A 119 -2.62 -20.35 -12.27
N LEU A 120 -2.88 -19.65 -11.16
CA LEU A 120 -1.86 -19.07 -10.30
C LEU A 120 -0.83 -20.11 -9.81
N ILE A 121 -1.27 -21.35 -9.61
CA ILE A 121 -0.49 -22.43 -9.01
C ILE A 121 0.20 -23.29 -10.09
N CYS A 122 -0.59 -23.94 -10.96
CA CYS A 122 -0.03 -24.95 -11.88
C CYS A 122 0.29 -24.42 -13.28
N GLY A 123 -0.03 -23.16 -13.60
CA GLY A 123 0.19 -22.59 -14.93
C GLY A 123 -0.73 -23.11 -16.04
N GLY A 124 -1.57 -24.13 -15.78
CA GLY A 124 -2.60 -24.61 -16.70
C GLY A 124 -3.79 -23.66 -16.81
N ASP A 125 -4.89 -24.06 -17.46
CA ASP A 125 -6.08 -23.21 -17.57
C ASP A 125 -6.76 -22.95 -16.21
N ALA A 126 -6.91 -21.67 -15.84
CA ALA A 126 -7.50 -21.28 -14.56
C ALA A 126 -8.98 -21.68 -14.45
N LYS A 127 -9.77 -21.57 -15.54
CA LYS A 127 -11.20 -21.92 -15.53
C LYS A 127 -11.39 -23.40 -15.21
N THR A 128 -10.62 -24.26 -15.86
CA THR A 128 -10.60 -25.70 -15.60
C THR A 128 -10.24 -26.01 -14.15
N CYS A 129 -9.21 -25.35 -13.60
CA CYS A 129 -8.79 -25.58 -12.21
C CYS A 129 -9.84 -25.16 -11.17
N ILE A 130 -10.57 -24.07 -11.43
CA ILE A 130 -11.64 -23.58 -10.55
C ILE A 130 -12.83 -24.56 -10.55
N VAL A 131 -13.29 -24.97 -11.74
CA VAL A 131 -14.43 -25.89 -11.87
C VAL A 131 -14.12 -27.25 -11.26
N SER A 132 -12.92 -27.76 -11.51
CA SER A 132 -12.46 -29.04 -10.96
C SER A 132 -12.03 -28.98 -9.48
N LYS A 133 -12.00 -27.79 -8.86
CA LYS A 133 -11.47 -27.54 -7.51
C LYS A 133 -10.09 -28.19 -7.30
N ARG A 134 -9.24 -28.14 -8.33
CA ARG A 134 -7.91 -28.77 -8.34
C ARG A 134 -7.01 -28.27 -7.22
N HIS A 135 -7.23 -27.03 -6.78
CA HIS A 135 -6.48 -26.39 -5.71
C HIS A 135 -7.42 -25.90 -4.62
N THR A 136 -6.96 -26.03 -3.39
CA THR A 136 -7.64 -25.53 -2.20
C THR A 136 -7.54 -24.00 -2.10
N PHE A 137 -8.45 -23.41 -1.33
CA PHE A 137 -8.41 -21.98 -1.02
C PHE A 137 -7.07 -21.55 -0.39
N GLN A 138 -6.53 -22.36 0.52
CA GLN A 138 -5.27 -22.04 1.23
C GLN A 138 -4.07 -22.05 0.29
N GLU A 139 -4.00 -22.99 -0.65
CA GLU A 139 -2.91 -23.03 -1.63
C GLU A 139 -2.93 -21.80 -2.54
N VAL A 140 -4.11 -21.37 -3.00
CA VAL A 140 -4.22 -20.15 -3.84
C VAL A 140 -3.88 -18.90 -3.05
N LYS A 141 -4.32 -18.81 -1.78
CA LYS A 141 -3.99 -17.71 -0.88
C LYS A 141 -2.48 -17.64 -0.60
N ALA A 142 -1.84 -18.78 -0.32
CA ALA A 142 -0.40 -18.84 -0.13
C ALA A 142 0.37 -18.44 -1.39
N ALA A 143 -0.07 -18.87 -2.58
CA ALA A 143 0.54 -18.44 -3.83
C ALA A 143 0.41 -16.93 -4.07
N PHE A 144 -0.74 -16.32 -3.73
CA PHE A 144 -0.94 -14.88 -3.77
C PHE A 144 0.04 -14.16 -2.83
N GLU A 145 0.13 -14.61 -1.58
CA GLU A 145 1.04 -14.07 -0.55
C GLU A 145 2.50 -14.13 -0.99
N ILE A 146 2.95 -15.29 -1.50
CA ILE A 146 4.31 -15.48 -1.98
C ILE A 146 4.64 -14.50 -3.11
N MET A 147 3.74 -14.33 -4.09
CA MET A 147 3.97 -13.39 -5.19
C MET A 147 4.12 -11.94 -4.72
N VAL A 148 3.29 -11.51 -3.76
CA VAL A 148 3.40 -10.17 -3.16
C VAL A 148 4.72 -10.02 -2.40
N ILE A 149 5.05 -11.00 -1.56
CA ILE A 149 6.29 -10.98 -0.76
C ILE A 149 7.53 -10.96 -1.67
N ASP A 150 7.57 -11.77 -2.72
CA ASP A 150 8.68 -11.83 -3.67
C ASP A 150 8.81 -10.54 -4.49
N TYR A 151 7.71 -9.86 -4.77
CA TYR A 151 7.75 -8.53 -5.37
C TYR A 151 8.37 -7.50 -4.43
N CYS A 152 7.97 -7.51 -3.15
CA CYS A 152 8.45 -6.57 -2.14
C CYS A 152 9.92 -6.77 -1.79
N LYS A 153 10.38 -8.02 -1.64
CA LYS A 153 11.77 -8.35 -1.24
C LYS A 153 12.84 -7.78 -2.16
N LYS A 154 12.51 -7.49 -3.43
CA LYS A 154 13.47 -7.01 -4.44
C LYS A 154 14.00 -5.59 -4.21
N ASP A 155 13.31 -4.77 -3.41
CA ASP A 155 13.67 -3.37 -3.23
C ASP A 155 13.20 -2.87 -1.85
N ILE A 156 14.07 -2.17 -1.12
CA ILE A 156 13.74 -1.69 0.24
C ILE A 156 12.58 -0.69 0.22
N GLY A 157 12.49 0.16 -0.82
CA GLY A 157 11.37 1.09 -0.98
C GLY A 157 10.05 0.35 -1.14
N ARG A 158 10.03 -0.80 -1.83
CA ARG A 158 8.84 -1.68 -1.90
C ARG A 158 8.51 -2.34 -0.56
N GLN A 159 9.50 -2.80 0.20
CA GLN A 159 9.26 -3.38 1.53
C GLN A 159 8.63 -2.34 2.48
N VAL A 160 9.14 -1.11 2.46
CA VAL A 160 8.60 -0.02 3.28
C VAL A 160 7.21 0.39 2.79
N SER A 161 7.02 0.52 1.47
CA SER A 161 5.69 0.81 0.89
C SER A 161 4.67 -0.25 1.28
N PHE A 162 5.07 -1.53 1.22
CA PHE A 162 4.24 -2.63 1.68
C PHE A 162 3.88 -2.49 3.16
N ALA A 163 4.83 -2.19 4.03
CA ALA A 163 4.57 -1.96 5.45
C ALA A 163 3.60 -0.78 5.68
N MET A 164 3.76 0.32 4.96
CA MET A 164 2.85 1.48 5.04
C MET A 164 1.44 1.13 4.56
N VAL A 165 1.30 0.41 3.44
CA VAL A 165 -0.01 -0.03 2.94
C VAL A 165 -0.66 -1.02 3.92
N MET A 166 0.11 -1.91 4.51
CA MET A 166 -0.38 -2.84 5.53
C MET A 166 -0.89 -2.09 6.77
N GLU A 167 -0.18 -1.08 7.25
CA GLU A 167 -0.60 -0.23 8.38
C GLU A 167 -1.99 0.37 8.13
N VAL A 168 -2.17 1.08 7.02
CA VAL A 168 -3.44 1.77 6.70
C VAL A 168 -4.56 0.80 6.35
N SER A 169 -4.25 -0.46 6.05
CA SER A 169 -5.24 -1.49 5.73
C SER A 169 -5.91 -2.11 6.95
N VAL A 170 -5.40 -1.83 8.17
CA VAL A 170 -5.90 -2.47 9.40
C VAL A 170 -7.35 -2.08 9.65
N HIS A 171 -8.18 -3.07 9.96
CA HIS A 171 -9.57 -2.89 10.36
C HIS A 171 -9.93 -3.86 11.50
N PRO A 172 -10.61 -3.41 12.58
CA PRO A 172 -11.01 -2.03 12.88
C PRO A 172 -9.81 -1.13 13.22
N SER A 173 -9.85 0.13 12.80
CA SER A 173 -8.72 1.08 12.91
C SER A 173 -8.85 2.09 14.06
N PHE A 174 -9.80 1.89 14.99
CA PHE A 174 -10.02 2.73 16.19
C PHE A 174 -9.93 4.25 15.95
N GLY A 175 -10.60 4.76 14.92
CA GLY A 175 -10.64 6.20 14.59
C GLY A 175 -9.61 6.65 13.55
N LEU A 176 -8.69 5.78 13.13
CA LEU A 176 -7.75 6.06 12.05
C LEU A 176 -8.39 5.83 10.67
N VAL A 177 -7.83 6.47 9.64
CA VAL A 177 -8.19 6.24 8.25
C VAL A 177 -7.89 4.80 7.84
N ASN A 178 -8.81 4.17 7.11
CA ASN A 178 -8.63 2.87 6.46
C ASN A 178 -9.39 2.87 5.11
N PRO A 179 -9.34 1.78 4.32
CA PRO A 179 -10.03 1.75 3.02
C PRO A 179 -11.55 1.95 3.08
N LEU A 180 -12.19 1.57 4.19
CA LEU A 180 -13.64 1.63 4.37
C LEU A 180 -14.15 2.98 4.89
N ASN A 181 -13.33 3.74 5.62
CA ASN A 181 -13.72 5.04 6.18
C ASN A 181 -12.53 5.91 6.58
N LYS A 182 -12.81 7.20 6.79
CA LYS A 182 -11.85 8.20 7.24
C LYS A 182 -11.65 8.21 8.77
N GLY A 183 -12.24 7.25 9.50
CA GLY A 183 -12.24 7.27 10.96
C GLY A 183 -12.90 8.53 11.51
N ILE A 184 -12.21 9.25 12.41
CA ILE A 184 -12.68 10.54 12.96
C ILE A 184 -12.25 11.75 12.11
N HIS A 185 -11.60 11.52 10.97
CA HIS A 185 -10.98 12.55 10.17
C HIS A 185 -11.90 13.03 9.04
N GLU A 186 -11.83 14.32 8.75
CA GLU A 186 -12.53 14.95 7.62
C GLU A 186 -11.54 15.41 6.53
N ASP A 187 -10.28 15.59 6.91
CA ASP A 187 -9.19 16.23 6.18
C ASP A 187 -8.26 15.26 5.43
N MET A 188 -8.42 13.95 5.64
CA MET A 188 -7.62 12.92 4.97
C MET A 188 -8.42 11.67 4.64
N ASP A 189 -7.95 10.92 3.64
CA ASP A 189 -8.53 9.67 3.19
C ASP A 189 -7.46 8.68 2.70
N ILE A 190 -7.88 7.45 2.41
CA ILE A 190 -6.97 6.39 2.01
C ILE A 190 -6.18 6.72 0.74
N ILE A 191 -6.76 7.46 -0.22
CA ILE A 191 -6.08 7.80 -1.47
C ILE A 191 -4.95 8.80 -1.20
N MET A 192 -5.18 9.76 -0.31
CA MET A 192 -4.13 10.67 0.16
C MET A 192 -2.97 9.88 0.80
N PHE A 193 -3.25 8.89 1.64
CA PHE A 193 -2.20 8.03 2.22
C PHE A 193 -1.41 7.28 1.13
N LEU A 194 -2.09 6.63 0.18
CA LEU A 194 -1.44 5.89 -0.91
C LEU A 194 -0.55 6.79 -1.78
N ARG A 195 -0.96 8.03 -2.06
CA ARG A 195 -0.14 9.02 -2.79
C ARG A 195 1.12 9.41 -2.04
N VAL A 196 1.01 9.61 -0.71
CA VAL A 196 2.18 9.90 0.14
C VAL A 196 3.14 8.70 0.15
N ILE A 197 2.63 7.47 0.27
CA ILE A 197 3.46 6.25 0.27
C ILE A 197 4.31 6.19 -1.00
N ASP A 198 3.69 6.38 -2.17
CA ASP A 198 4.41 6.33 -3.45
C ASP A 198 5.47 7.43 -3.57
N ALA A 199 5.14 8.64 -3.15
CA ALA A 199 6.07 9.77 -3.18
C ALA A 199 7.28 9.59 -2.25
N LEU A 200 7.10 8.92 -1.11
CA LEU A 200 8.16 8.72 -0.12
C LEU A 200 9.03 7.48 -0.39
N ALA A 201 8.55 6.51 -1.16
CA ALA A 201 9.27 5.26 -1.43
C ALA A 201 10.73 5.46 -1.91
N PRO A 202 11.05 6.39 -2.81
CA PRO A 202 12.43 6.65 -3.24
C PRO A 202 13.33 7.18 -2.11
N TYR A 203 12.76 7.91 -1.14
CA TYR A 203 13.52 8.52 -0.05
C TYR A 203 13.92 7.49 1.01
N PHE A 204 13.09 6.47 1.26
CA PHE A 204 13.50 5.35 2.10
C PHE A 204 14.68 4.58 1.48
N LYS A 205 14.70 4.42 0.16
CA LYS A 205 15.84 3.83 -0.56
C LYS A 205 17.10 4.70 -0.48
N ALA A 206 16.93 6.02 -0.50
CA ALA A 206 18.04 6.97 -0.45
C ALA A 206 18.80 6.96 0.90
N VAL A 207 18.24 6.37 1.96
CA VAL A 207 18.97 6.18 3.24
C VAL A 207 20.31 5.46 3.01
N ALA A 208 20.35 4.48 2.10
CA ALA A 208 21.56 3.74 1.77
C ALA A 208 22.69 4.61 1.14
N THR A 209 22.38 5.84 0.74
CA THR A 209 23.35 6.78 0.16
C THR A 209 24.01 7.69 1.21
N ILE A 210 23.50 7.70 2.45
CA ILE A 210 24.10 8.46 3.54
C ILE A 210 25.42 7.78 3.94
N SER A 211 26.49 8.55 4.04
CA SER A 211 27.83 8.02 4.35
C SER A 211 27.88 7.44 5.76
N THR A 212 28.27 6.17 5.89
CA THR A 212 28.48 5.49 7.17
C THR A 212 29.88 5.70 7.75
N LYS A 213 30.78 6.40 7.02
CA LYS A 213 32.15 6.68 7.47
C LYS A 213 32.26 7.84 8.48
N GLN A 214 31.15 8.51 8.76
CA GLN A 214 31.09 9.62 9.71
C GLN A 214 30.72 9.14 11.11
N SER A 215 30.81 10.03 12.10
CA SER A 215 30.37 9.70 13.47
C SER A 215 28.87 9.38 13.51
N LEU A 216 28.45 8.56 14.48
CA LEU A 216 27.03 8.19 14.64
C LEU A 216 26.13 9.41 14.86
N VAL A 217 26.61 10.44 15.59
CA VAL A 217 25.90 11.72 15.77
C VAL A 217 25.68 12.39 14.42
N SER A 218 26.74 12.53 13.61
CA SER A 218 26.66 13.16 12.29
C SER A 218 25.78 12.37 11.32
N TYR A 219 25.79 11.04 11.41
CA TYR A 219 24.89 10.16 10.65
C TYR A 219 23.43 10.38 11.05
N PHE A 220 23.15 10.43 12.34
CA PHE A 220 21.82 10.70 12.85
C PHE A 220 21.30 12.08 12.45
N ASP A 221 22.15 13.11 12.48
CA ASP A 221 21.77 14.46 12.01
C ASP A 221 21.48 14.46 10.50
N ALA A 222 22.28 13.79 9.68
CA ALA A 222 22.02 13.64 8.25
C ALA A 222 20.68 12.90 7.98
N LEU A 223 20.40 11.86 8.75
CA LEU A 223 19.14 11.12 8.69
C LEU A 223 17.94 11.98 9.11
N ARG A 224 18.12 12.84 10.12
CA ARG A 224 17.10 13.79 10.57
C ARG A 224 16.79 14.82 9.49
N GLU A 225 17.81 15.43 8.87
CA GLU A 225 17.61 16.36 7.75
C GLU A 225 16.89 15.68 6.57
N HIS A 226 17.26 14.43 6.27
CA HIS A 226 16.56 13.62 5.27
C HIS A 226 15.09 13.38 5.63
N GLY A 227 14.80 13.10 6.90
CA GLY A 227 13.43 12.97 7.39
C GLY A 227 12.60 14.25 7.32
N ILE A 228 13.22 15.41 7.56
CA ILE A 228 12.55 16.72 7.40
C ILE A 228 12.14 16.93 5.93
N VAL A 229 12.98 16.54 4.97
CA VAL A 229 12.63 16.58 3.55
C VAL A 229 11.41 15.70 3.26
N MET A 230 11.38 14.48 3.80
CA MET A 230 10.24 13.56 3.64
C MET A 230 8.96 14.11 4.25
N GLU A 231 9.03 14.70 5.45
CA GLU A 231 7.90 15.37 6.08
C GLU A 231 7.35 16.52 5.22
N ASN A 232 8.23 17.33 4.63
CA ASN A 232 7.82 18.44 3.76
C ASN A 232 7.11 17.94 2.49
N ILE A 233 7.59 16.84 1.88
CA ILE A 233 6.93 16.23 0.71
C ILE A 233 5.54 15.71 1.10
N MET A 234 5.43 15.03 2.23
CA MET A 234 4.15 14.60 2.76
C MET A 234 3.21 15.80 2.93
N PHE A 235 3.64 16.85 3.64
CA PHE A 235 2.82 18.03 3.88
C PHE A 235 2.43 18.78 2.60
N GLN A 236 3.27 18.78 1.57
CA GLN A 236 2.93 19.35 0.26
C GLN A 236 1.81 18.58 -0.42
N ILE A 237 1.87 17.24 -0.40
CA ILE A 237 0.84 16.38 -0.99
C ILE A 237 -0.48 16.48 -0.22
N THR A 238 -0.40 16.57 1.10
CA THR A 238 -1.56 16.53 2.01
C THR A 238 -2.09 17.92 2.38
N GLN A 239 -1.52 18.99 1.82
CA GLN A 239 -1.88 20.37 2.17
C GLN A 239 -1.78 20.66 3.68
N GLY A 240 -0.75 20.13 4.32
CA GLY A 240 -0.45 20.35 5.74
C GLY A 240 -1.01 19.29 6.70
N VAL A 241 -1.75 18.30 6.22
CA VAL A 241 -2.27 17.21 7.07
C VAL A 241 -1.17 16.17 7.35
N ASN A 242 -1.05 15.75 8.60
CA ASN A 242 -0.08 14.72 9.00
C ASN A 242 -0.65 13.31 8.78
N THR A 243 -0.15 12.61 7.76
CA THR A 243 -0.55 11.22 7.48
C THR A 243 0.46 10.20 8.03
N HIS A 244 1.76 10.48 7.99
CA HIS A 244 2.81 9.49 8.25
C HIS A 244 4.03 10.00 9.04
N LYS A 245 3.98 11.17 9.70
CA LYS A 245 5.16 11.72 10.41
C LYS A 245 5.79 10.73 11.40
N GLY A 246 4.96 10.03 12.18
CA GLY A 246 5.42 9.01 13.12
C GLY A 246 6.04 7.79 12.42
N PHE A 247 5.47 7.37 11.29
CA PHE A 247 5.97 6.27 10.48
C PHE A 247 7.32 6.61 9.83
N ILE A 248 7.45 7.81 9.24
CA ILE A 248 8.70 8.34 8.66
C ILE A 248 9.81 8.29 9.71
N PHE A 249 9.56 8.86 10.90
CA PHE A 249 10.51 8.83 12.00
C PHE A 249 10.93 7.39 12.36
N LEU A 250 9.95 6.50 12.58
CA LEU A 250 10.21 5.11 12.96
C LEU A 250 11.07 4.38 11.92
N MET A 251 10.67 4.44 10.65
CA MET A 251 11.36 3.72 9.58
C MET A 251 12.73 4.30 9.26
N LEU A 252 12.93 5.62 9.39
CA LEU A 252 14.26 6.19 9.24
C LEU A 252 15.23 5.68 10.31
N ILE A 253 14.79 5.59 11.58
CA ILE A 253 15.62 5.01 12.64
C ILE A 253 15.96 3.54 12.34
N VAL A 254 14.97 2.73 11.95
CA VAL A 254 15.19 1.30 11.63
C VAL A 254 16.15 1.13 10.46
N LEU A 255 15.88 1.79 9.33
CA LEU A 255 16.71 1.71 8.13
C LEU A 255 18.09 2.30 8.36
N GLY A 256 18.16 3.40 9.12
CA GLY A 256 19.39 4.06 9.50
C GLY A 256 20.28 3.15 10.34
N ALA A 257 19.71 2.50 11.36
CA ALA A 257 20.41 1.54 12.21
C ALA A 257 20.96 0.36 11.40
N MET A 258 20.11 -0.26 10.56
CA MET A 258 20.52 -1.36 9.67
C MET A 258 21.61 -0.96 8.67
N HIS A 259 21.61 0.29 8.19
CA HIS A 259 22.60 0.77 7.23
C HIS A 259 23.92 1.16 7.91
N TYR A 260 23.87 1.84 9.05
CA TYR A 260 25.05 2.35 9.73
C TYR A 260 25.88 1.22 10.34
N ASP A 261 25.23 0.25 10.98
CA ASP A 261 25.90 -0.90 11.60
C ASP A 261 25.14 -2.21 11.31
N PRO A 262 25.29 -2.78 10.09
CA PRO A 262 24.54 -3.96 9.66
C PRO A 262 24.88 -5.25 10.41
N GLU A 263 26.03 -5.30 11.09
CA GLU A 263 26.48 -6.48 11.85
C GLU A 263 26.01 -6.44 13.31
N CYS A 264 25.59 -5.27 13.79
CA CYS A 264 25.01 -5.12 15.13
C CYS A 264 23.60 -5.71 15.17
N GLU A 265 23.21 -6.25 16.34
CA GLU A 265 21.84 -6.69 16.55
C GLU A 265 20.89 -5.48 16.42
N LEU A 266 19.75 -5.68 15.74
CA LEU A 266 18.88 -4.58 15.34
C LEU A 266 18.36 -3.75 16.51
N THR A 267 17.99 -4.38 17.62
CA THR A 267 17.54 -3.71 18.85
C THR A 267 18.64 -2.80 19.40
N GLU A 268 19.87 -3.30 19.49
CA GLU A 268 21.04 -2.54 19.94
C GLU A 268 21.39 -1.38 19.00
N ALA A 269 21.40 -1.62 17.68
CA ALA A 269 21.66 -0.60 16.68
C ALA A 269 20.62 0.54 16.72
N ILE A 270 19.33 0.19 16.88
CA ILE A 270 18.25 1.15 17.05
C ILE A 270 18.44 1.96 18.34
N GLN A 271 18.78 1.33 19.47
CA GLN A 271 19.00 2.03 20.74
C GLN A 271 20.18 3.02 20.64
N ALA A 272 21.27 2.61 20.02
CA ALA A 272 22.44 3.45 19.80
C ALA A 272 22.08 4.69 18.96
N MET A 273 21.27 4.54 17.93
CA MET A 273 20.79 5.66 17.12
C MET A 273 19.76 6.52 17.86
N ALA A 274 18.85 5.90 18.59
CA ALA A 274 17.76 6.58 19.30
C ALA A 274 18.26 7.40 20.50
N GLN A 275 19.49 7.21 20.98
CA GLN A 275 20.03 7.99 22.12
C GLN A 275 19.94 9.51 21.89
N PHE A 276 20.07 9.98 20.64
CA PHE A 276 20.00 11.39 20.27
C PHE A 276 18.57 11.94 20.21
N VAL A 277 17.55 11.06 20.24
CA VAL A 277 16.13 11.43 20.34
C VAL A 277 15.80 11.89 21.76
N LYS A 278 16.58 11.52 22.78
CA LYS A 278 16.32 11.91 24.18
C LYS A 278 16.20 13.44 24.33
N ALA A 279 17.06 14.18 23.64
CA ALA A 279 17.05 15.64 23.64
C ALA A 279 15.77 16.27 23.06
N ASP A 280 14.94 15.50 22.34
CA ASP A 280 13.66 16.02 21.83
C ASP A 280 12.58 16.11 22.92
N PHE A 281 12.70 15.36 24.02
CA PHE A 281 11.72 15.38 25.11
C PHE A 281 11.77 16.68 25.93
N ASP A 282 12.91 17.36 25.94
CA ASP A 282 13.11 18.62 26.66
C ASP A 282 12.64 19.85 25.86
N LYS A 283 12.17 19.65 24.62
CA LYS A 283 11.68 20.72 23.75
C LYS A 283 10.21 21.06 24.07
N ASP A 284 9.80 22.27 23.66
CA ASP A 284 8.41 22.70 23.75
C ASP A 284 7.46 21.72 23.04
N PRO A 285 6.25 21.49 23.57
CA PRO A 285 5.31 20.47 23.08
C PRO A 285 4.63 20.90 21.77
N THR A 286 5.39 20.92 20.69
CA THR A 286 4.95 21.25 19.33
C THR A 286 4.25 20.09 18.62
N SER A 287 4.12 18.93 19.27
CA SER A 287 3.43 17.76 18.75
C SER A 287 2.60 17.08 19.82
N ALA A 288 1.53 16.37 19.41
CA ALA A 288 0.69 15.58 20.32
C ALA A 288 1.51 14.58 21.15
N GLY A 289 2.56 14.00 20.57
CA GLY A 289 3.44 13.07 21.28
C GLY A 289 4.20 13.74 22.43
N LEU A 290 4.78 14.92 22.22
CA LEU A 290 5.48 15.66 23.28
C LEU A 290 4.50 16.19 24.33
N TYR A 291 3.31 16.64 23.91
CA TYR A 291 2.24 17.04 24.82
C TYR A 291 1.87 15.90 25.80
N TRP A 292 1.63 14.69 25.29
CA TRP A 292 1.27 13.54 26.13
C TRP A 292 2.44 13.02 26.97
N TYR A 293 3.67 13.16 26.49
CA TYR A 293 4.84 12.87 27.30
C TYR A 293 4.93 13.81 28.51
N GLN A 294 4.85 15.13 28.30
CA GLN A 294 4.92 16.11 29.39
C GLN A 294 3.74 15.98 30.36
N LYS A 295 2.54 15.68 29.85
CA LYS A 295 1.32 15.59 30.66
C LYS A 295 1.17 14.28 31.43
N ALA A 296 1.62 13.16 30.87
CA ALA A 296 1.28 11.82 31.38
C ALA A 296 2.45 10.81 31.32
N GLY A 297 3.66 11.23 30.95
CA GLY A 297 4.82 10.34 30.82
C GLY A 297 4.75 9.36 29.64
N ILE A 298 3.79 9.55 28.73
CA ILE A 298 3.59 8.65 27.58
C ILE A 298 4.58 9.02 26.47
N ALA A 299 5.66 8.25 26.36
CA ALA A 299 6.75 8.52 25.42
C ALA A 299 6.44 8.20 23.94
N GLY A 300 5.38 7.44 23.66
CA GLY A 300 4.94 7.08 22.32
C GLY A 300 6.05 6.43 21.47
N VAL A 301 6.06 6.73 20.16
CA VAL A 301 7.04 6.16 19.20
C VAL A 301 8.50 6.48 19.57
N ARG A 302 8.76 7.62 20.21
CA ARG A 302 10.11 7.98 20.69
C ARG A 302 10.57 7.04 21.79
N GLY A 303 9.67 6.68 22.71
CA GLY A 303 9.93 5.66 23.73
C GLY A 303 10.17 4.28 23.14
N GLN A 304 9.41 3.92 22.10
CA GLN A 304 9.57 2.63 21.41
C GLN A 304 10.96 2.50 20.75
N VAL A 305 11.44 3.53 20.04
CA VAL A 305 12.81 3.45 19.48
C VAL A 305 13.89 3.50 20.55
N LEU A 306 13.67 4.19 21.67
CA LEU A 306 14.60 4.19 22.80
C LEU A 306 14.73 2.83 23.48
N SER A 307 13.71 1.99 23.44
CA SER A 307 13.81 0.59 23.88
C SER A 307 14.36 -0.34 22.79
N GLY A 308 14.69 0.16 21.60
CA GLY A 308 15.13 -0.67 20.48
C GLY A 308 13.99 -1.40 19.76
N LEU A 309 12.74 -0.98 19.95
CA LEU A 309 11.55 -1.70 19.47
C LEU A 309 11.45 -3.14 20.02
N GLU A 310 12.04 -3.40 21.19
CA GLU A 310 12.13 -4.73 21.80
C GLU A 310 10.77 -5.45 21.87
N ALA A 311 9.72 -4.73 22.27
CA ALA A 311 8.37 -5.29 22.38
C ALA A 311 7.79 -5.72 21.02
N LEU A 312 8.17 -5.07 19.92
CA LEU A 312 7.70 -5.40 18.57
C LEU A 312 8.52 -6.54 17.96
N ILE A 313 9.84 -6.54 18.18
CA ILE A 313 10.74 -7.57 17.63
C ILE A 313 10.47 -8.94 18.30
N LYS A 314 10.05 -8.95 19.57
CA LYS A 314 9.67 -10.17 20.30
C LYS A 314 8.32 -10.78 19.91
N LEU A 315 7.51 -10.11 19.09
CA LEU A 315 6.25 -10.66 18.57
C LEU A 315 6.47 -11.66 17.40
N LYS A 316 7.73 -11.96 17.06
CA LYS A 316 8.11 -12.96 16.05
C LYS A 316 7.85 -14.39 16.50
#